data_AF-A0A2D5H6S8-F1
#
_entry.id   AF-A0A2D5H6S8-F1
#
_cell.length_a   1.000
_cell.length_b   1.000
_cell.length_c   1.000
_cell.angle_alpha   90.00
_cell.angle_beta   90.00
_cell.angle_gamma   90.00
#
_symmetry.space_group_name_H-M   'P 1'
#
loop_
_entity.id
_entity.type
_entity.pdbx_description
1 polymer ?
#
loop_
_entity_poly.entity_id
_entity_poly.type
_entity_poly.pdbx_seq_one_letter_code
_entity_poly.pdbx_strand_id
1 'polypeptide(L)'
;MSLRRSQLERQLQNAETAIADYSKVLDEQNLTPQQRKKHPKWKQVNAQRLQILNRLKSLKVIEDREEAIKQGLAASTESSED
;
A
#
# COMPACT_ATOMS: atom_id res chain seq x y z
N MET A 1 3.48 -11.73 -10.12
CA MET A 1 3.22 -10.35 -9.65
C MET A 1 2.40 -9.62 -10.68
N SER A 2 1.22 -9.09 -10.33
CA SER A 2 0.40 -8.31 -11.26
C SER A 2 1.07 -6.96 -11.56
N LEU A 3 0.95 -6.47 -12.80
CA LEU A 3 1.48 -5.16 -13.21
C LEU A 3 0.92 -4.02 -12.33
N ARG A 4 -0.31 -4.19 -11.84
CA ARG A 4 -0.97 -3.26 -10.94
C ARG A 4 -0.35 -3.23 -9.55
N ARG A 5 0.07 -4.40 -9.02
CA ARG A 5 0.74 -4.50 -7.72
C ARG A 5 2.11 -3.82 -7.74
N SER A 6 2.93 -4.12 -8.75
CA SER A 6 4.26 -3.50 -8.88
C SER A 6 4.19 -1.98 -9.06
N GLN A 7 3.18 -1.47 -9.76
CA GLN A 7 2.91 -0.03 -9.84
C GLN A 7 2.57 0.59 -8.47
N LEU A 8 1.69 -0.04 -7.69
CA LEU A 8 1.33 0.44 -6.36
C LEU A 8 2.50 0.38 -5.38
N GLU A 9 3.33 -0.67 -5.45
CA GLU A 9 4.55 -0.81 -4.65
C GLU A 9 5.57 0.29 -5.00
N ARG A 10 5.76 0.59 -6.29
CA ARG A 10 6.61 1.72 -6.72
C ARG A 10 6.06 3.07 -6.23
N GLN A 11 4.74 3.26 -6.29
CA GLN A 11 4.10 4.46 -5.75
C GLN A 11 4.28 4.56 -4.23
N LEU A 12 4.20 3.44 -3.52
CA LEU A 12 4.46 3.40 -2.08
C LEU A 12 5.90 3.81 -1.77
N GLN A 13 6.86 3.22 -2.47
CA GLN A 13 8.28 3.56 -2.32
C GLN A 13 8.51 5.06 -2.51
N ASN A 14 7.95 5.65 -3.56
CA ASN A 14 8.07 7.08 -3.82
C ASN A 14 7.42 7.92 -2.71
N ALA A 15 6.26 7.51 -2.20
CA ALA A 15 5.58 8.21 -1.11
C ALA A 15 6.37 8.10 0.21
N GLU A 16 7.02 6.98 0.47
CA GLU A 16 7.88 6.79 1.66
C GLU A 16 9.15 7.63 1.57
N THR A 17 9.79 7.71 0.41
CA THR A 17 10.89 8.65 0.18
C THR A 17 10.43 10.10 0.40
N ALA A 18 9.27 10.49 -0.14
CA ALA A 18 8.74 11.84 0.07
C ALA A 18 8.45 12.15 1.55
N ILE A 19 7.97 11.18 2.33
CA ILE A 19 7.81 11.35 3.79
C ILE A 19 9.17 11.51 4.47
N ALA A 20 10.16 10.69 4.13
CA ALA A 20 11.48 10.76 4.73
C ALA A 20 12.15 12.11 4.44
N ASP A 21 12.10 12.58 3.20
CA ASP A 21 12.66 13.87 2.80
C ASP A 21 11.90 15.02 3.45
N TYR A 22 10.58 14.95 3.49
CA TYR A 22 9.80 16.00 4.15
C TYR A 22 9.95 15.99 5.66
N SER A 23 10.21 14.83 6.28
CA SER A 23 10.54 14.76 7.71
C SER A 23 11.79 15.57 8.02
N LYS A 24 12.84 15.48 7.20
CA LYS A 24 14.07 16.27 7.38
C LYS A 24 13.79 17.77 7.36
N VAL A 25 12.93 18.23 6.44
CA VAL A 25 12.50 19.64 6.40
C VAL A 25 11.80 20.06 7.70
N LEU A 26 10.99 19.18 8.27
CA LEU A 26 10.31 19.45 9.54
C LEU A 26 11.26 19.38 10.75
N ASP A 27 12.30 18.54 10.67
CA ASP A 27 13.40 18.50 11.64
C ASP A 27 14.18 19.83 11.63
N GLU A 28 14.53 20.35 10.45
CA GLU A 28 15.19 21.66 10.27
C GLU A 28 14.34 22.82 10.82
N GLN A 29 13.02 22.73 10.70
CA GLN A 29 12.07 23.69 11.27
C GLN A 29 11.88 23.54 12.80
N ASN A 30 12.60 22.61 13.44
CA ASN A 30 12.49 22.30 14.86
C ASN A 30 11.05 22.01 15.32
N LEU A 31 10.22 21.46 14.44
CA LEU A 31 8.82 21.17 14.76
C LEU A 31 8.75 19.92 15.64
N THR A 32 8.01 20.03 16.74
CA THR A 32 7.72 18.89 17.62
C THR A 32 6.83 17.87 16.90
N PRO A 33 6.83 16.60 17.33
CA PRO A 33 5.95 15.58 16.74
C PRO A 33 4.46 15.98 16.73
N GLN A 34 3.97 16.70 17.75
CA GLN A 34 2.60 17.19 17.78
C GLN A 34 2.34 18.27 16.72
N GLN A 35 3.32 19.14 16.46
CA GLN A 35 3.22 20.16 15.42
C GLN A 35 3.33 19.56 14.02
N ARG A 36 4.24 18.59 13.81
CA ARG A 36 4.36 17.85 12.53
C ARG A 36 3.06 17.20 12.13
N LYS A 37 2.38 16.52 13.07
CA LYS A 37 1.05 15.92 12.84
C LYS A 37 0.01 16.94 12.37
N LYS A 38 0.14 18.21 12.78
CA LYS A 38 -0.76 19.29 12.38
C LYS A 38 -0.32 19.97 11.08
N HIS A 39 0.93 19.80 10.65
CA HIS A 39 1.50 20.46 9.49
C HIS A 39 0.73 20.07 8.19
N PRO A 40 0.20 21.03 7.41
CA PRO A 40 -0.66 20.74 6.25
C PRO A 40 -0.01 19.82 5.22
N LYS A 41 1.24 20.12 4.85
CA LYS A 41 1.99 19.34 3.87
C LYS A 41 2.36 17.95 4.40
N TRP A 42 2.60 17.81 5.71
CA TRP A 42 2.83 16.49 6.32
C TRP A 42 1.56 15.64 6.24
N LYS A 43 0.40 16.22 6.58
CA LYS A 43 -0.89 15.53 6.45
C LYS A 43 -1.15 15.06 5.03
N GLN A 44 -0.87 15.90 4.03
CA GLN A 44 -1.06 15.56 2.62
C GLN A 44 -0.19 14.37 2.19
N VAL A 45 1.12 14.43 2.43
CA VAL A 45 2.04 13.35 2.04
C VAL A 45 1.74 12.06 2.80
N ASN A 46 1.42 12.16 4.09
CA ASN A 46 1.03 11.01 4.90
C ASN A 46 -0.32 10.40 4.44
N ALA A 47 -1.30 11.22 4.06
CA ALA A 47 -2.57 10.74 3.52
C ALA A 47 -2.37 9.98 2.20
N GLN A 48 -1.50 10.47 1.32
CA GLN A 48 -1.15 9.79 0.08
C GLN A 48 -0.53 8.40 0.36
N ARG A 49 0.42 8.31 1.29
CA ARG A 49 0.98 7.02 1.71
C ARG A 49 -0.08 6.06 2.23
N LEU A 50 -0.95 6.53 3.13
CA LEU A 50 -2.03 5.72 3.69
C LEU A 50 -3.00 5.22 2.62
N GLN A 51 -3.32 6.06 1.64
CA GLN A 51 -4.19 5.69 0.53
C GLN A 51 -3.56 4.55 -0.31
N ILE A 52 -2.26 4.62 -0.60
CA ILE A 52 -1.55 3.59 -1.35
C ILE A 52 -1.48 2.28 -0.55
N LEU A 53 -1.17 2.36 0.75
CA LEU A 53 -1.18 1.19 1.64
C LEU A 53 -2.54 0.50 1.69
N ASN A 54 -3.62 1.28 1.82
CA ASN A 54 -4.97 0.73 1.83
C ASN A 54 -5.32 0.07 0.48
N ARG A 55 -4.91 0.66 -0.65
CA ARG A 55 -5.06 0.05 -1.98
C ARG A 55 -4.30 -1.26 -2.10
N LEU A 56 -3.07 -1.33 -1.60
CA LEU A 56 -2.28 -2.58 -1.58
C LEU A 56 -2.95 -3.65 -0.71
N LYS A 57 -3.46 -3.27 0.46
CA LYS A 57 -4.21 -4.18 1.34
C LYS A 57 -5.46 -4.73 0.66
N SER A 58 -6.24 -3.87 0.00
CA SER A 58 -7.41 -4.30 -0.78
C SER A 58 -7.04 -5.20 -1.95
N LEU A 59 -5.95 -4.90 -2.66
CA LEU A 59 -5.47 -5.73 -3.76
C LEU A 59 -5.08 -7.12 -3.27
N LYS A 60 -4.38 -7.21 -2.15
CA LYS A 60 -4.03 -8.51 -1.54
C LYS A 60 -5.28 -9.34 -1.24
N VAL A 61 -6.32 -8.74 -0.66
CA VAL A 61 -7.59 -9.45 -0.38
C VAL A 61 -8.24 -9.98 -1.65
N ILE A 62 -8.13 -9.26 -2.77
CA ILE A 62 -8.63 -9.72 -4.08
C ILE A 62 -7.78 -10.87 -4.60
N GLU A 63 -6.46 -10.73 -4.58
CA GLU A 63 -5.51 -11.77 -5.01
C GLU A 63 -5.71 -13.06 -4.19
N ASP A 64 -5.84 -12.97 -2.86
CA ASP A 64 -6.10 -14.10 -1.97
C ASP A 64 -7.45 -14.79 -2.31
N ARG A 65 -8.48 -14.02 -2.66
CA ARG A 65 -9.79 -14.57 -3.09
C ARG A 65 -9.71 -15.26 -4.46
N GLU A 66 -9.01 -14.67 -5.41
CA GLU A 66 -8.80 -15.26 -6.74
C GLU A 66 -8.00 -16.55 -6.65
N GLU A 67 -6.98 -16.60 -5.79
CA GLU A 67 -6.21 -17.82 -5.50
C GLU A 67 -7.08 -18.91 -4.87
N ALA A 68 -7.92 -18.56 -3.88
CA ALA A 68 -8.85 -19.51 -3.25
C ALA A 68 -9.86 -20.08 -4.27
N ILE A 69 -10.39 -19.25 -5.17
CA ILE A 69 -11.30 -19.69 -6.24
C ILE A 69 -10.58 -20.62 -7.21
N LYS A 70 -9.36 -20.27 -7.65
CA LYS A 70 -8.56 -21.12 -8.54
C LYS A 70 -8.25 -22.48 -7.91
N GLN A 71 -7.89 -22.51 -6.63
CA GLN A 71 -7.64 -23.76 -5.91
C GLN A 71 -8.92 -24.60 -5.74
N GLY A 72 -10.05 -23.96 -5.42
CA GLY A 72 -11.34 -24.66 -5.33
C GLY A 72 -11.84 -25.21 -6.67
N LEU A 73 -11.65 -24.47 -7.76
CA LEU A 73 -11.95 -24.93 -9.12
C LEU A 73 -11.02 -26.07 -9.57
N ALA A 74 -9.72 -25.97 -9.28
CA ALA A 74 -8.76 -27.04 -9.57
C ALA A 74 -9.12 -28.34 -8.83
N ALA A 75 -9.41 -28.25 -7.52
CA ALA A 75 -9.81 -29.40 -6.71
C ALA A 75 -11.15 -30.04 -7.16
N SER A 76 -12.08 -29.23 -7.67
CA SER A 76 -13.38 -29.70 -8.17
C SER A 76 -13.29 -30.35 -9.56
N THR A 77 -12.27 -29.99 -10.35
CA THR A 77 -12.05 -30.56 -11.69
C THR A 77 -11.34 -31.91 -11.61
N GLU A 78 -10.42 -32.09 -10.66
CA GLU A 78 -9.76 -33.39 -10.41
C GLU A 78 -10.67 -34.44 -9.76
N SER A 79 -11.82 -34.05 -9.18
CA SER A 79 -12.76 -34.97 -8.54
C SER A 79 -13.90 -35.45 -9.45
N SER A 80 -13.88 -35.14 -10.75
CA SER A 80 -14.90 -35.54 -11.75
C SER A 80 -14.36 -36.45 -12.87
N GLU A 81 -13.11 -36.89 -12.78
CA GLU A 81 -12.54 -37.94 -13.64
C GLU A 81 -12.26 -39.20 -12.80
N ASP A 82 -13.31 -39.89 -12.34
CA ASP A 82 -13.24 -41.30 -11.89
C ASP A 82 -14.54 -42.03 -12.29
#